data_AF-A0A9E5LZF2-F1
#
_entry.id   AF-A0A9E5LZF2-F1
#
_cell.length_a   1.000
_cell.length_b   1.000
_cell.length_c   1.000
_cell.angle_alpha   90.00
_cell.angle_beta   90.00
_cell.angle_gamma   90.00
#
_symmetry.space_group_name_H-M   'P 1'
#
loop_
_entity.id
_entity.type
_entity.pdbx_description
1 polymer ?
#
loop_
_entity_poly.entity_id
_entity_poly.type
_entity_poly.pdbx_seq_one_letter_code
_entity_poly.pdbx_strand_id
1 'polypeptide(L)' 'MPIEIKIRKNEPVDRALRRLKKKLERENIIKDVRAKRYYEKPTERRRRKEKVMAFTNMLRRRYAE' A
#
# COMPACT_ATOMS: atom_id res chain seq x y z
N MET A 1 13.25 -5.02 9.09
CA MET A 1 12.87 -5.04 10.51
C MET A 1 11.49 -5.64 10.64
N PRO A 2 11.22 -6.49 11.65
CA PRO A 2 9.88 -7.04 11.86
C PRO A 2 8.89 -5.94 12.27
N ILE A 3 7.65 -6.00 11.76
CA ILE A 3 6.58 -5.11 12.20
C ILE A 3 6.07 -5.61 13.54
N GLU A 4 6.56 -4.97 14.60
CA GLU A 4 6.06 -5.18 15.96
C GLU A 4 5.32 -3.96 16.50
N ILE A 5 4.41 -4.20 17.44
CA ILE A 5 3.75 -3.17 18.25
C ILE A 5 3.87 -3.55 19.71
N LYS A 6 4.45 -2.64 20.49
CA LYS A 6 4.50 -2.75 21.95
C LYS A 6 3.17 -2.30 22.53
N ILE A 7 2.52 -3.20 23.27
CA ILE A 7 1.25 -2.95 23.96
C ILE A 7 1.56 -2.39 25.35
N ARG A 8 0.84 -1.34 25.77
CA ARG A 8 0.99 -0.78 27.13
C ARG A 8 0.10 -1.54 28.11
N LYS A 9 0.49 -1.59 29.40
CA LYS A 9 -0.38 -2.14 30.46
C LYS A 9 -1.70 -1.34 30.48
N ASN A 10 -2.83 -2.04 30.50
CA ASN A 10 -4.22 -1.52 30.39
C ASN A 10 -4.67 -1.01 29.00
N GLU A 11 -3.99 -1.39 27.91
CA GLU A 11 -4.51 -1.09 26.57
C GLU A 11 -5.50 -2.19 26.09
N PRO A 12 -6.68 -1.83 25.57
CA PRO A 12 -7.58 -2.77 24.91
C PRO A 12 -6.92 -3.40 23.67
N VAL A 13 -7.03 -4.73 23.53
CA VAL A 13 -6.43 -5.51 22.44
C VAL A 13 -6.85 -4.99 21.07
N ASP A 14 -8.12 -4.59 20.90
CA ASP A 14 -8.65 -4.03 19.65
C ASP A 14 -7.90 -2.78 19.18
N ARG A 15 -7.44 -1.94 20.12
CA ARG A 15 -6.67 -0.74 19.79
C ARG A 15 -5.28 -1.10 19.28
N ALA A 16 -4.64 -2.10 19.88
CA ALA A 16 -3.35 -2.62 19.41
C ALA A 16 -3.47 -3.21 17.99
N LEU A 17 -4.51 -4.00 17.73
CA LEU A 17 -4.79 -4.58 16.40
C LEU A 17 -5.02 -3.50 15.33
N ARG A 18 -5.76 -2.43 15.65
CA ARG A 18 -5.95 -1.30 14.73
C ARG A 18 -4.64 -0.59 14.39
N ARG A 19 -3.76 -0.41 15.39
CA ARG A 19 -2.42 0.17 15.15
C ARG A 19 -1.58 -0.75 14.27
N LEU A 20 -1.68 -2.07 14.47
CA LEU A 20 -0.95 -3.06 13.67
C LEU A 20 -1.39 -3.01 12.21
N LYS A 21 -2.70 -3.02 11.99
CA LYS A 21 -3.27 -2.86 10.65
C LYS A 21 -2.79 -1.56 10.00
N LYS A 22 -2.84 -0.41 10.70
CA LYS A 22 -2.32 0.85 10.16
C LYS A 22 -0.83 0.81 9.80
N LYS A 23 -0.01 0.14 10.61
CA LYS A 23 1.43 -0.01 10.34
C LYS A 23 1.67 -0.88 9.09
N LEU A 24 0.92 -1.98 8.95
CA LEU A 24 0.95 -2.86 7.77
C LEU A 24 0.52 -2.12 6.48
N GLU A 25 -0.53 -1.30 6.55
CA GLU A 25 -0.99 -0.49 5.42
C GLU A 25 0.03 0.59 5.05
N ARG A 26 0.64 1.25 6.05
CA ARG A 26 1.68 2.27 5.82
C ARG A 26 2.89 1.70 5.08
N GLU A 27 3.31 0.49 5.44
CA GLU A 27 4.41 -0.20 4.76
C GLU A 27 3.99 -0.86 3.44
N ASN A 28 2.72 -0.73 3.02
CA ASN A 28 2.16 -1.27 1.78
C ASN A 28 2.34 -2.80 1.61
N ILE A 29 2.62 -3.55 2.68
CA ILE A 29 2.95 -4.98 2.60
C ILE A 29 1.82 -5.80 1.97
N ILE A 30 0.58 -5.52 2.35
CA ILE A 30 -0.59 -6.26 1.83
C ILE A 30 -0.72 -6.05 0.32
N LYS A 31 -0.45 -4.82 -0.16
CA LYS A 31 -0.48 -4.47 -1.58
C LYS A 31 0.65 -5.15 -2.35
N ASP A 32 1.85 -5.14 -1.78
CA ASP A 32 3.04 -5.76 -2.38
C ASP A 32 2.90 -7.28 -2.47
N VAL A 33 2.41 -7.93 -1.41
CA VAL A 33 2.13 -9.36 -1.41
C VAL A 33 1.14 -9.68 -2.52
N ARG A 34 0.04 -8.92 -2.64
CA ARG A 34 -0.95 -9.09 -3.72
C ARG A 34 -0.35 -8.92 -5.11
N ALA A 35 0.49 -7.91 -5.30
CA ALA A 35 1.15 -7.64 -6.58
C ALA A 35 2.17 -8.72 -6.98
N LYS A 36 2.80 -9.38 -5.99
CA LYS A 36 3.82 -10.42 -6.20
C LYS A 36 3.26 -11.85 -6.16
N ARG A 37 1.95 -12.05 -6.04
CA ARG A 37 1.33 -13.40 -6.01
C ARG A 37 1.58 -14.20 -7.27
N TYR A 38 1.73 -13.53 -8.40
CA TYR A 38 1.90 -14.14 -9.70
C TYR A 38 3.07 -13.47 -10.42
N TYR A 39 3.70 -14.20 -11.34
CA TYR A 39 4.68 -13.62 -12.23
C TYR A 39 3.99 -12.65 -13.19
N GLU A 40 4.50 -11.42 -13.23
CA GLU A 40 4.10 -10.42 -14.21
C GLU A 40 5.24 -10.25 -15.22
N LYS A 41 4.93 -10.35 -16.52
CA LYS A 41 5.93 -10.12 -17.57
C LYS A 41 6.45 -8.68 -17.49
N PRO A 42 7.75 -8.44 -17.78
CA PRO A 42 8.33 -7.10 -17.68
C PRO A 42 7.61 -6.06 -18.56
N THR A 43 7.11 -6.48 -19.73
CA THR A 43 6.32 -5.65 -20.64
C THR A 43 4.97 -5.25 -20.05
N GLU A 44 4.28 -6.16 -19.38
CA GLU A 44 3.00 -5.89 -18.70
C GLU A 44 3.21 -4.93 -17.53
N ARG A 45 4.29 -5.12 -16.76
CA ARG A 45 4.67 -4.22 -15.67
C ARG A 45 4.92 -2.80 -16.17
N ARG A 46 5.60 -2.64 -17.31
CA ARG A 46 5.82 -1.33 -17.95
C ARG A 46 4.51 -0.69 -18.38
N ARG A 47 3.67 -1.45 -19.09
CA ARG A 47 2.36 -0.98 -19.58
C ARG A 47 1.42 -0.56 -18.44
N ARG A 48 1.43 -1.28 -17.31
CA ARG A 48 0.66 -0.92 -16.11
C ARG A 48 1.12 0.42 -15.54
N LYS A 49 2.43 0.63 -15.41
CA LYS A 49 3.01 1.89 -14.91
C LYS A 49 2.65 3.08 -15.80
N GLU A 50 2.78 2.93 -17.11
CA GLU A 50 2.43 3.97 -18.09
C GLU A 50 0.96 4.36 -17.99
N LYS A 51 0.05 3.39 -17.91
CA LYS A 51 -1.39 3.64 -17.73
C LYS A 51 -1.69 4.42 -16.44
N VAL A 52 -1.08 4.03 -15.31
CA VAL A 52 -1.26 4.72 -14.02
C VAL A 52 -0.73 6.17 -14.08
N MET A 53 0.43 6.38 -14.72
CA MET A 53 1.00 7.72 -14.90
C MET A 53 0.13 8.60 -15.80
N ALA A 54 -0.33 8.07 -16.94
CA ALA A 54 -1.21 8.79 -17.86
C ALA A 54 -2.50 9.23 -17.16
N PHE A 55 -3.14 8.33 -16.40
CA PHE A 55 -4.32 8.65 -15.61
C PHE A 55 -4.03 9.71 -14.54
N THR A 56 -2.91 9.58 -13.82
CA THR A 56 -2.52 10.55 -12.78
C THR A 56 -2.27 11.94 -13.39
N ASN A 57 -1.62 12.01 -14.56
CA ASN A 57 -1.36 13.25 -15.28
C ASN A 57 -2.66 13.87 -15.82
N MET A 58 -3.59 13.06 -16.31
CA MET A 58 -4.92 13.51 -16.71
C MET A 58 -5.66 14.16 -15.53
N LEU A 59 -5.69 13.49 -14.37
CA LEU A 59 -6.34 14.04 -13.17
C LEU A 59 -5.68 15.34 -12.71
N ARG A 60 -4.34 15.39 -12.68
CA ARG A 60 -3.60 16.62 -12.32
C ARG A 60 -3.96 17.78 -13.24
N ARG A 61 -4.06 17.56 -14.55
CA ARG A 61 -4.49 18.59 -15.51
C ARG A 61 -5.94 19.02 -15.30
N ARG A 62 -6.81 18.09 -14.92
CA ARG A 62 -8.25 18.35 -14.70
C ARG A 62 -8.54 19.21 -13.47
N TYR A 63 -7.75 19.02 -12.41
CA TYR A 63 -7.88 19.76 -11.14
C TYR A 63 -6.80 20.84 -10.98
N ALA A 64 -6.24 21.34 -12.09
CA ALA A 64 -5.22 22.40 -12.08
C ALA A 64 -5.81 23.82 -12.03
N GLU A 65 -7.13 23.94 -12.15
CA GLU A 65 -7.92 25.13 -11.82
C GLU A 65 -8.53 24.97 -10.42
#